data_AF-A0A936PW33-F1
#
_entry.id   AF-A0A936PW33-F1
#
_cell.length_a   1.000
_cell.length_b   1.000
_cell.length_c   1.000
_cell.angle_alpha   90.00
_cell.angle_beta   90.00
_cell.angle_gamma   90.00
#
_symmetry.space_group_name_H-M   'P 1'
#
loop_
_entity.id
_entity.type
_entity.pdbx_description
1 polymer ?
#
loop_
_entity_poly.entity_id
_entity_poly.type
_entity_poly.pdbx_seq_one_letter_code
_entity_poly.pdbx_strand_id
1 'polypeptide(L)'
;MALSARAVCSQGDLPAYDAADIDHDGWLDLIVSEDCQEPEVGVSRWAVHRGGPGGFAKEVTAWPLPTGYSVTDPPFVGRSGTADCASRDLPTWELADLTQDGALDLVVMYDCKDDEVGRLRWDVYAAVCEG
;
A
#
# COMPACT_ATOMS: atom_id res chain seq x y z
N MET A 1 -14.24 3.40 -5.17
CA MET A 1 -13.99 4.75 -4.62
C MET A 1 -13.19 4.53 -3.36
N ALA A 2 -11.90 4.85 -3.38
CA ALA A 2 -10.98 4.60 -2.28
C ALA A 2 -10.91 5.83 -1.36
N LEU A 3 -10.86 5.62 -0.04
CA LEU A 3 -10.71 6.67 0.96
C LEU A 3 -9.32 6.52 1.57
N SER A 4 -8.41 7.44 1.27
CA SER A 4 -7.06 7.43 1.84
C SER A 4 -6.93 8.44 2.98
N ALA A 5 -6.36 8.02 4.10
CA ALA A 5 -5.92 8.90 5.19
C ALA A 5 -4.39 8.86 5.33
N ARG A 6 -3.77 9.99 5.67
CA ARG A 6 -2.34 10.11 5.98
C ARG A 6 -2.12 9.88 7.48
N ALA A 7 -1.03 9.20 7.87
CA ALA A 7 -0.72 9.00 9.27
C ALA A 7 -0.30 10.30 9.97
N VAL A 8 -0.56 10.36 11.28
CA VAL A 8 -0.09 11.42 12.18
C VAL A 8 0.45 10.79 13.47
N CYS A 9 1.74 10.46 13.46
CA CYS A 9 2.42 9.84 14.62
C CYS A 9 2.78 10.82 15.74
N SER A 10 2.63 12.13 15.53
CA SER A 10 2.97 13.16 16.52
C SER A 10 1.78 13.60 17.38
N GLN A 11 0.57 13.11 17.11
CA GLN A 11 -0.67 13.44 17.82
C GLN A 11 -1.63 12.25 17.87
N GLY A 12 -1.40 11.31 18.79
CA GLY A 12 -2.34 10.23 19.09
C GLY A 12 -2.27 8.99 18.19
N ASP A 13 -1.14 8.79 17.49
CA ASP A 13 -0.85 7.60 16.67
C ASP A 13 -1.97 7.27 15.66
N LEU A 14 -2.31 8.25 14.81
CA LEU A 14 -3.29 8.01 13.74
C LEU A 14 -2.61 7.24 12.59
N PRO A 15 -3.07 6.03 12.23
CA PRO A 15 -2.50 5.28 11.13
C PRO A 15 -2.89 5.87 9.75
N ALA A 16 -2.09 5.59 8.73
CA ALA A 16 -2.50 5.78 7.35
C ALA A 16 -3.24 4.53 6.88
N TYR A 17 -4.38 4.71 6.22
CA TYR A 17 -5.16 3.58 5.72
C TYR A 17 -5.78 3.87 4.36
N ASP A 18 -6.15 2.79 3.69
CA ASP A 18 -6.97 2.76 2.48
C ASP A 18 -8.07 1.70 2.62
N ALA A 19 -9.06 1.75 1.73
CA ALA A 19 -10.11 0.75 1.64
C ALA A 19 -10.31 0.28 0.19
N ALA A 20 -10.16 -1.02 -0.04
CA ALA A 20 -10.35 -1.66 -1.32
C ALA A 20 -10.84 -3.10 -1.12
N ASP A 21 -11.59 -3.63 -2.07
CA ASP A 21 -12.00 -5.05 -2.09
C ASP A 21 -10.83 -5.85 -2.71
N ILE A 22 -9.98 -6.46 -1.88
CA ILE A 22 -8.71 -7.08 -2.33
C ILE A 22 -8.90 -8.55 -2.67
N ASP A 23 -9.83 -9.24 -2.01
CA ASP A 23 -10.19 -10.64 -2.31
C ASP A 23 -11.42 -10.79 -3.21
N HIS A 24 -12.00 -9.68 -3.67
CA HIS A 24 -13.11 -9.66 -4.61
C HIS A 24 -14.36 -10.36 -4.05
N ASP A 25 -14.55 -10.30 -2.74
CA ASP A 25 -15.71 -10.87 -2.06
C ASP A 25 -16.94 -9.94 -2.05
N GLY A 26 -16.76 -8.71 -2.57
CA GLY A 26 -17.79 -7.68 -2.67
C GLY A 26 -17.84 -6.74 -1.46
N TRP A 27 -16.96 -6.91 -0.47
CA TRP A 27 -16.80 -6.05 0.69
C TRP A 27 -15.47 -5.30 0.62
N LEU A 28 -15.43 -4.07 1.12
CA LEU A 28 -14.16 -3.37 1.25
C LEU A 28 -13.36 -3.97 2.41
N ASP A 29 -12.09 -4.23 2.16
CA ASP A 29 -11.08 -4.50 3.16
C ASP A 29 -10.45 -3.20 3.66
N LEU A 30 -10.01 -3.18 4.91
CA LEU A 30 -9.22 -2.08 5.46
C LEU A 30 -7.74 -2.41 5.33
N ILE A 31 -7.01 -1.54 4.66
CA ILE A 31 -5.56 -1.64 4.45
C ILE A 31 -4.89 -0.59 5.31
N VAL A 32 -4.20 -1.00 6.37
CA VAL A 32 -3.34 -0.11 7.15
C VAL A 32 -1.97 -0.09 6.50
N SER A 33 -1.63 1.07 5.94
CA SER A 33 -0.42 1.31 5.15
C SER A 33 0.70 1.97 5.94
N GLU A 34 0.40 2.56 7.08
CA GLU A 34 1.37 3.10 8.04
C GLU A 34 0.78 2.96 9.44
N ASP A 35 1.55 2.39 10.35
CA ASP A 35 1.21 2.32 11.78
C ASP A 35 2.42 2.79 12.60
N CYS A 36 2.18 3.81 13.44
CA CYS A 36 3.23 4.44 14.24
C CYS A 36 3.82 3.52 15.32
N GLN A 37 3.11 2.44 15.67
CA GLN A 37 3.52 1.46 16.68
C GLN A 37 4.04 0.16 16.06
N GLU A 38 3.80 -0.08 14.77
CA GLU A 38 4.28 -1.26 14.02
C GLU A 38 5.19 -0.80 12.86
N PRO A 39 6.51 -0.63 13.09
CA PRO A 39 7.43 -0.04 12.11
C PRO A 39 7.60 -0.87 10.83
N GLU A 40 7.18 -2.12 10.82
CA GLU A 40 7.14 -2.96 9.62
C GLU A 40 6.01 -2.58 8.65
N VAL A 41 4.97 -1.90 9.13
CA VAL A 41 3.82 -1.49 8.33
C VAL A 41 4.20 -0.30 7.43
N GLY A 42 4.05 -0.48 6.12
CA GLY A 42 4.51 0.46 5.10
C GLY A 42 5.96 0.23 4.66
N VAL A 43 6.68 -0.73 5.29
CA VAL A 43 8.05 -1.12 4.95
C VAL A 43 8.10 -2.50 4.32
N SER A 44 7.75 -3.54 5.08
CA SER A 44 7.80 -4.93 4.63
C SER A 44 6.43 -5.56 4.46
N ARG A 45 5.40 -4.95 5.07
CA ARG A 45 4.01 -5.36 4.88
C ARG A 45 3.03 -4.19 4.97
N TRP A 46 1.82 -4.40 4.48
CA TRP A 46 0.63 -3.73 5.02
C TRP A 46 -0.12 -4.68 5.96
N ALA A 47 -0.91 -4.11 6.86
CA ALA A 47 -1.83 -4.85 7.70
C ALA A 47 -3.23 -4.76 7.10
N VAL A 48 -3.78 -5.91 6.67
CA VAL A 48 -5.09 -6.00 6.04
C VAL A 48 -6.10 -6.61 7.00
N HIS A 49 -7.20 -5.90 7.24
CA HIS A 49 -8.36 -6.44 7.93
C HIS A 49 -9.47 -6.70 6.90
N ARG A 50 -9.80 -7.98 6.69
CA ARG A 50 -10.80 -8.38 5.69
C ARG A 50 -12.19 -7.84 6.01
N GLY A 51 -12.89 -7.38 4.98
CA GLY A 51 -14.28 -6.97 5.02
C GLY A 51 -15.23 -8.17 5.17
N GLY A 52 -16.50 -7.87 5.38
CA GLY A 52 -17.54 -8.89 5.44
C GLY A 52 -18.83 -8.39 6.06
N PRO A 53 -19.86 -9.25 6.14
CA PRO A 53 -21.19 -8.86 6.65
C PRO A 53 -21.19 -8.41 8.11
N GLY A 54 -20.15 -8.75 8.88
CA GLY A 54 -19.96 -8.33 10.27
C GLY A 54 -19.08 -7.10 10.46
N GLY A 55 -18.59 -6.47 9.37
CA GLY A 55 -17.52 -5.47 9.40
C GLY A 55 -16.14 -6.10 9.26
N PHE A 56 -15.10 -5.38 9.69
CA PHE A 56 -13.71 -5.82 9.54
C PHE A 56 -13.34 -6.97 10.48
N ALA A 57 -12.60 -7.95 9.96
CA ALA A 57 -12.04 -9.06 10.71
C ALA A 57 -11.02 -8.57 11.76
N LYS A 58 -11.00 -9.25 12.91
CA LYS A 58 -10.01 -8.98 13.97
C LYS A 58 -8.62 -9.51 13.65
N GLU A 59 -8.57 -10.62 12.90
CA GLU A 59 -7.31 -11.20 12.45
C GLU A 59 -6.74 -10.34 11.32
N VAL A 60 -5.44 -10.06 11.42
CA VAL A 60 -4.71 -9.24 10.44
C VAL A 60 -4.02 -10.17 9.46
N THR A 61 -4.28 -9.98 8.18
CA THR A 61 -3.52 -10.60 7.10
C THR A 61 -2.37 -9.66 6.72
N ALA A 62 -1.15 -10.18 6.65
CA ALA A 62 0.00 -9.41 6.19
C ALA A 62 0.06 -9.42 4.66
N TRP A 63 -0.03 -8.25 4.03
CA TRP A 63 0.27 -8.10 2.61
C TRP A 63 1.77 -7.78 2.45
N PRO A 64 2.60 -8.68 1.90
CA PRO A 64 4.04 -8.44 1.75
C PRO A 64 4.36 -7.32 0.73
N LEU A 65 5.28 -6.44 1.07
CA LEU A 65 5.72 -5.34 0.23
C LEU A 65 7.06 -5.63 -0.45
N PRO A 66 7.29 -5.11 -1.66
CA PRO A 66 8.58 -5.21 -2.32
C PRO A 66 9.64 -4.35 -1.61
N THR A 67 10.91 -4.70 -1.82
CA THR A 67 12.05 -3.99 -1.21
C THR A 67 12.76 -3.12 -2.24
N GLY A 68 13.60 -2.18 -1.78
CA GLY A 68 14.48 -1.38 -2.65
C GLY A 68 14.10 0.09 -2.83
N TYR A 69 12.88 0.50 -2.45
CA TYR A 69 12.35 1.82 -2.79
C TYR A 69 12.77 2.97 -1.87
N SER A 70 12.81 2.78 -0.55
CA SER A 70 13.29 3.81 0.39
C SER A 70 14.28 3.24 1.41
N VAL A 71 15.19 4.09 1.89
CA VAL A 71 16.12 3.76 2.99
C VAL A 71 15.96 4.69 4.20
N THR A 72 15.12 5.72 4.09
CA THR A 72 14.93 6.73 5.12
C THR A 72 13.55 6.68 5.75
N ASP A 73 12.50 6.56 4.95
CA ASP A 73 11.12 6.51 5.40
C ASP A 73 10.45 5.22 4.90
N PRO A 74 9.37 4.75 5.55
CA PRO A 74 8.57 3.67 5.01
C PRO A 74 8.05 4.01 3.58
N PRO A 75 8.44 3.26 2.54
CA PRO A 75 8.19 3.64 1.14
C PRO A 75 6.72 3.58 0.72
N PHE A 76 5.91 2.75 1.37
CA PHE A 76 4.54 2.45 0.94
C PHE A 76 3.50 2.96 1.94
N VAL A 77 3.60 4.24 2.30
CA VAL A 77 2.72 4.89 3.27
C VAL A 77 1.77 5.87 2.62
N GLY A 78 0.46 5.67 2.81
CA GLY A 78 -0.60 6.47 2.19
C GLY A 78 -0.57 6.39 0.66
N ARG A 79 -1.73 6.49 0.00
CA ARG A 79 -1.76 6.42 -1.48
C ARG A 79 -0.99 7.62 -2.06
N SER A 80 0.16 7.36 -2.68
CA SER A 80 1.09 8.39 -3.13
C SER A 80 0.70 8.92 -4.51
N GLY A 81 0.01 10.06 -4.53
CA GLY A 81 -0.29 10.78 -5.77
C GLY A 81 0.90 11.57 -6.34
N THR A 82 1.99 11.74 -5.58
CA THR A 82 3.21 12.47 -6.02
C THR A 82 4.43 12.00 -5.23
N ALA A 83 5.52 11.70 -5.94
CA ALA A 83 6.77 11.24 -5.34
C ALA A 83 7.41 12.36 -4.52
N ASP A 84 8.10 11.98 -3.44
CA ASP A 84 8.82 12.91 -2.57
C ASP A 84 10.27 12.45 -2.41
N CYS A 85 11.05 12.60 -3.49
CA CYS A 85 12.43 12.17 -3.51
C CYS A 85 13.39 13.11 -2.78
N ALA A 86 13.04 14.39 -2.70
CA ALA A 86 13.93 15.38 -2.11
C ALA A 86 13.91 15.35 -0.59
N SER A 87 12.77 15.03 0.03
CA SER A 87 12.64 15.14 1.49
C SER A 87 12.38 13.81 2.21
N ARG A 88 11.78 12.83 1.54
CA ARG A 88 11.38 11.56 2.18
C ARG A 88 11.84 10.28 1.46
N ASP A 89 12.38 10.40 0.25
CA ASP A 89 12.74 9.25 -0.59
C ASP A 89 11.53 8.32 -0.83
N LEU A 90 10.37 8.90 -1.16
CA LEU A 90 9.12 8.16 -1.36
C LEU A 90 8.77 7.97 -2.84
N PRO A 91 8.48 6.73 -3.28
CA PRO A 91 7.97 6.46 -4.62
C PRO A 91 6.52 6.95 -4.80
N THR A 92 6.04 6.96 -6.05
CA THR A 92 4.59 6.93 -6.33
C THR A 92 4.14 5.53 -6.65
N TRP A 93 2.99 5.15 -6.13
CA TRP A 93 2.42 3.82 -6.34
C TRP A 93 0.91 3.86 -6.29
N GLU A 94 0.29 2.86 -6.90
CA GLU A 94 -1.16 2.62 -6.81
C GLU A 94 -1.46 1.12 -6.73
N LEU A 95 -2.73 0.82 -6.40
CA LEU A 95 -3.29 -0.52 -6.51
C LEU A 95 -4.19 -0.59 -7.74
N ALA A 96 -3.91 -1.54 -8.64
CA ALA A 96 -4.69 -1.78 -9.85
C ALA A 96 -4.56 -3.23 -10.29
N ASP A 97 -5.66 -3.83 -10.76
CA ASP A 97 -5.62 -5.16 -11.41
C ASP A 97 -5.11 -5.00 -12.85
N LEU A 98 -3.79 -5.06 -13.03
CA LEU A 98 -3.15 -4.94 -14.34
C LEU A 98 -3.04 -6.30 -15.05
N THR A 99 -2.98 -7.38 -14.28
CA THR A 99 -2.91 -8.74 -14.82
C THR A 99 -4.28 -9.28 -15.27
N GLN A 100 -5.38 -8.63 -14.89
CA GLN A 100 -6.76 -9.05 -15.12
C GLN A 100 -7.08 -10.41 -14.49
N ASP A 101 -6.41 -10.74 -13.40
CA ASP A 101 -6.65 -11.97 -12.65
C ASP A 101 -7.65 -11.77 -11.49
N GLY A 102 -8.11 -10.54 -11.29
CA GLY A 102 -9.00 -10.18 -10.20
C GLY A 102 -8.30 -10.04 -8.87
N ALA A 103 -6.99 -9.85 -8.81
CA ALA A 103 -6.29 -9.37 -7.63
C ALA A 103 -5.73 -7.97 -7.90
N LEU A 104 -5.70 -7.12 -6.87
CA LEU A 104 -5.07 -5.81 -7.00
C LEU A 104 -3.55 -5.96 -6.96
N ASP A 105 -2.88 -5.54 -8.04
CA ASP A 105 -1.42 -5.49 -8.12
C ASP A 105 -0.89 -4.19 -7.49
N LEU A 106 0.31 -4.25 -6.92
CA LEU A 106 1.03 -3.05 -6.52
C LEU A 106 1.85 -2.54 -7.71
N VAL A 107 1.52 -1.34 -8.16
CA VAL A 107 2.17 -0.70 -9.32
C VAL A 107 2.99 0.47 -8.84
N VAL A 108 4.31 0.41 -9.01
CA VAL A 108 5.20 1.54 -8.73
C VAL A 108 5.44 2.34 -10.01
N MET A 109 4.94 3.58 -9.99
CA MET A 109 4.90 4.47 -11.14
C MET A 109 6.11 5.42 -11.18
N TYR A 110 6.82 5.59 -10.07
CA TYR A 110 8.03 6.39 -9.97
C TYR A 110 8.89 5.90 -8.81
N ASP A 111 10.19 5.74 -9.03
CA ASP A 111 11.18 5.41 -8.00
C ASP A 111 12.24 6.52 -7.92
N CYS A 112 12.54 6.97 -6.71
CA CYS A 112 13.56 7.98 -6.47
C CYS A 112 14.99 7.48 -6.74
N LYS A 113 15.20 6.15 -6.80
CA LYS A 113 16.49 5.51 -7.05
C LYS A 113 16.67 4.99 -8.46
N ASP A 114 15.60 4.87 -9.23
CA ASP A 114 15.61 4.36 -10.60
C ASP A 114 14.83 5.29 -11.52
N ASP A 115 15.57 6.07 -12.33
CA ASP A 115 15.01 7.07 -13.24
C ASP A 115 14.41 6.47 -14.52
N GLU A 116 14.45 5.15 -14.68
CA GLU A 116 13.71 4.44 -15.71
C GLU A 116 12.26 4.17 -15.28
N VAL A 117 12.00 4.06 -13.96
CA VAL A 117 10.65 3.89 -13.42
C VAL A 117 9.89 5.22 -13.51
N GLY A 118 8.79 5.23 -14.26
CA GLY A 118 8.02 6.42 -14.60
C GLY A 118 8.41 7.10 -15.91
N ARG A 119 9.51 6.67 -16.54
CA ARG A 119 9.97 7.18 -17.85
C ARG A 119 9.95 6.13 -18.95
N LEU A 120 10.48 4.95 -18.67
CA LEU A 120 10.59 3.82 -19.62
C LEU A 120 9.69 2.65 -19.23
N ARG A 121 9.46 2.45 -17.93
CA ARG A 121 8.63 1.37 -17.41
C ARG A 121 7.92 1.77 -16.13
N TRP A 122 6.96 0.96 -15.71
CA TRP A 122 6.49 0.88 -14.33
C TRP A 122 6.87 -0.48 -13.78
N ASP A 123 7.18 -0.55 -12.49
CA ASP A 123 7.46 -1.81 -11.83
C ASP A 123 6.14 -2.37 -11.28
N VAL A 124 5.80 -3.59 -11.70
CA VAL A 124 4.53 -4.25 -11.35
C VAL A 124 4.82 -5.46 -10.48
N TYR A 125 4.23 -5.48 -9.29
CA TYR A 125 4.25 -6.61 -8.38
C TYR A 125 2.89 -7.27 -8.40
N ALA A 126 2.78 -8.29 -9.25
CA ALA A 126 1.53 -9.02 -9.44
C ALA A 126 1.12 -9.72 -8.14
N ALA A 127 -0.10 -9.45 -7.69
CA ALA A 127 -0.75 -10.28 -6.69
C ALA A 127 -1.34 -11.51 -7.38
N VAL A 128 -1.84 -12.45 -6.58
CA VAL A 128 -2.65 -13.56 -7.07
C VAL A 128 -3.85 -13.69 -6.15
N CYS A 129 -5.01 -14.00 -6.70
CA CYS A 129 -6.18 -14.33 -5.88
C CYS A 129 -5.86 -15.51 -4.97
N GLU A 130 -6.09 -15.36 -3.66
CA GLU A 130 -6.15 -16.51 -2.77
C GLU A 130 -7.50 -17.20 -3.01
N GLY A 131 -7.45 -18.44 -3.50
CA GLY A 131 -8.64 -19.24 -3.87
C GLY A 131 -9.33 -19.92 -2.70
#